data_AF-A0A7Y5V376-F1
#
_entry.id   AF-A0A7Y5V376-F1
#
_cell.length_a   1.000
_cell.length_b   1.000
_cell.length_c   1.000
_cell.angle_alpha   90.00
_cell.angle_beta   90.00
_cell.angle_gamma   90.00
#
_symmetry.space_group_name_H-M   'P 1'
#
loop_
_entity.id
_entity.type
_entity.pdbx_description
1 polymer ?
#
loop_
_entity_poly.entity_id
_entity_poly.type
_entity_poly.pdbx_seq_one_letter_code
_entity_poly.pdbx_strand_id
1 'polypeptide(L)'
;MAADFKSHILSRDEKGFGGIPFKRLLFGGIAGGFTYTVCRFALPDIAIPVGIVVAILLIALTAPRGGLPLWMRLWLNLRGSILLAAAENPSGMAAEVAKMLSLPTDAAVLDGHRLFAPPAGLVEVDLSEWVTFAHARDLDRGDGLVFVGSPLQGSPLEEESL
;
A
#
# COMPACT_ATOMS: atom_id res chain seq x y z
N MET A 1 -21.65 -30.48 -22.79
CA MET A 1 -21.40 -29.15 -23.38
C MET A 1 -21.80 -28.09 -22.35
N ALA A 2 -20.83 -27.59 -21.58
CA ALA A 2 -21.02 -26.45 -20.70
C ALA A 2 -20.34 -25.25 -21.37
N ALA A 3 -21.09 -24.17 -21.60
CA ALA A 3 -20.56 -22.96 -22.19
C ALA A 3 -19.68 -22.24 -21.17
N ASP A 4 -18.36 -22.24 -21.41
CA ASP A 4 -17.39 -21.46 -20.64
C ASP A 4 -17.48 -20.00 -21.11
N PHE A 5 -18.36 -19.22 -20.46
CA PHE A 5 -18.46 -17.78 -20.72
C PHE A 5 -17.25 -17.09 -20.08
N LYS A 6 -16.11 -17.17 -20.75
CA LYS A 6 -14.90 -16.42 -20.41
C LYS A 6 -15.05 -14.98 -20.90
N SER A 7 -15.90 -14.20 -20.24
CA SER A 7 -15.89 -12.75 -20.44
C SER A 7 -14.62 -12.19 -19.78
N HIS A 8 -13.58 -11.99 -20.57
CA HIS A 8 -12.34 -11.30 -20.20
C HIS A 8 -12.57 -9.78 -20.07
N ILE A 9 -13.61 -9.36 -19.35
CA ILE A 9 -13.90 -7.95 -19.08
C ILE A 9 -13.17 -7.60 -17.77
N LEU A 10 -11.87 -7.34 -17.87
CA LEU A 10 -11.02 -6.94 -16.73
C LEU A 10 -11.26 -5.48 -16.29
N SER A 11 -11.90 -4.68 -17.14
CA SER A 11 -12.32 -3.33 -16.79
C SER A 11 -13.76 -3.11 -17.23
N ARG A 12 -14.62 -2.83 -16.25
CA ARG A 12 -15.90 -2.21 -16.55
C ARG A 12 -15.61 -0.73 -16.72
N ASP A 13 -15.68 -0.25 -17.95
CA ASP A 13 -15.58 1.17 -18.25
C ASP A 13 -16.74 1.89 -17.52
N GLU A 14 -16.44 2.42 -16.35
CA GLU A 14 -17.38 3.24 -15.61
C GLU A 14 -17.48 4.57 -16.33
N LYS A 15 -18.70 4.97 -16.71
CA LYS A 15 -18.97 6.29 -17.30
C LYS A 15 -18.25 7.34 -16.46
N GLY A 16 -17.45 8.18 -17.09
CA GLY A 16 -16.49 9.05 -16.41
C GLY A 16 -15.94 10.11 -17.35
N PHE A 17 -15.06 10.95 -16.82
CA PHE A 17 -14.40 12.01 -17.60
C PHE A 17 -12.88 11.88 -17.46
N GLY A 18 -12.16 11.92 -18.59
CA GLY A 18 -10.70 11.86 -18.61
C GLY A 18 -10.10 10.59 -17.97
N GLY A 19 -10.77 9.44 -18.07
CA GLY A 19 -10.33 8.17 -17.44
C GLY A 19 -10.63 8.07 -15.93
N ILE A 20 -11.37 9.03 -15.36
CA ILE A 20 -11.79 9.01 -13.95
C ILE A 20 -13.25 8.58 -13.86
N PRO A 21 -13.57 7.50 -13.10
CA PRO A 21 -14.94 7.06 -12.88
C PRO A 21 -15.85 8.14 -12.28
N PHE A 22 -17.10 8.23 -12.75
CA PHE A 22 -18.04 9.27 -12.30
C PHE A 22 -18.26 9.29 -10.79
N LYS A 23 -18.27 8.14 -10.12
CA LYS A 23 -18.42 8.07 -8.65
C LYS A 23 -17.31 8.83 -7.92
N ARG A 24 -16.08 8.78 -8.42
CA ARG A 24 -14.94 9.50 -7.84
C ARG A 24 -15.03 11.00 -8.10
N LEU A 25 -15.48 11.40 -9.30
CA LEU A 25 -15.76 12.79 -9.61
C LEU A 25 -16.88 13.34 -8.72
N LEU A 26 -17.96 12.58 -8.54
CA LEU A 26 -19.07 12.92 -7.67
C LEU A 26 -18.62 13.06 -6.21
N PHE A 27 -17.85 12.08 -5.70
CA PHE A 27 -17.30 12.13 -4.35
C PHE A 27 -16.39 13.34 -4.13
N GLY A 28 -15.46 13.59 -5.05
CA GLY A 28 -14.59 14.77 -5.01
C GLY A 28 -15.39 16.08 -5.07
N GLY A 29 -16.41 16.16 -5.94
CA GLY A 29 -17.27 17.34 -6.06
C GLY A 29 -18.10 17.62 -4.81
N ILE A 30 -18.73 16.60 -4.22
CA ILE A 30 -19.48 16.72 -2.96
C ILE A 30 -18.55 17.18 -1.84
N ALA A 31 -17.38 16.55 -1.70
CA ALA A 31 -16.44 16.89 -0.66
C ALA A 31 -15.88 18.32 -0.82
N GLY A 32 -15.52 18.71 -2.05
CA GLY A 32 -15.09 20.09 -2.33
C GLY A 32 -16.18 21.13 -2.04
N GLY A 33 -17.43 20.84 -2.41
CA GLY A 33 -18.58 21.70 -2.10
C GLY A 33 -18.85 21.81 -0.59
N PHE A 34 -18.72 20.70 0.14
CA PHE A 34 -18.83 20.69 1.60
C PHE A 34 -17.71 21.50 2.26
N THR A 35 -16.47 21.30 1.83
CA THR A 35 -15.33 22.10 2.28
C THR A 35 -15.54 23.58 2.02
N TYR A 36 -16.00 23.97 0.83
CA TYR A 36 -16.36 25.36 0.54
C TYR A 36 -17.39 25.90 1.54
N THR A 37 -18.46 25.13 1.79
CA THR A 37 -19.54 25.54 2.70
C THR A 37 -19.00 25.81 4.11
N VAL A 38 -18.09 24.97 4.61
CA VAL A 38 -17.46 25.15 5.92
C VAL A 38 -16.46 26.30 5.92
N CYS A 39 -15.54 26.33 4.94
CA CYS A 39 -14.48 27.34 4.87
C CYS A 39 -15.02 28.75 4.60
N ARG A 40 -16.18 28.89 3.94
CA ARG A 40 -16.83 30.19 3.72
C ARG A 40 -17.06 30.97 5.02
N PHE A 41 -17.34 30.28 6.13
CA PHE A 41 -17.59 30.94 7.41
C PHE A 41 -16.33 31.54 8.05
N ALA A 42 -15.18 30.88 7.90
CA ALA A 42 -13.94 31.29 8.55
C ALA A 42 -13.00 32.08 7.62
N LEU A 43 -12.96 31.71 6.34
CA LEU A 43 -11.96 32.12 5.37
C LEU A 43 -12.62 32.33 3.99
N PRO A 44 -13.54 33.30 3.86
CA PRO A 44 -14.40 33.45 2.67
C PRO A 44 -13.60 33.70 1.38
N ASP A 45 -12.49 34.43 1.46
CA ASP A 45 -11.68 34.81 0.29
C ASP A 45 -10.96 33.63 -0.36
N ILE A 46 -10.67 32.57 0.41
CA ILE A 46 -9.96 31.37 -0.06
C ILE A 46 -10.85 30.12 -0.08
N ALA A 47 -12.13 30.22 0.28
CA ALA A 47 -13.01 29.05 0.38
C ALA A 47 -13.16 28.31 -0.96
N ILE A 48 -13.23 29.04 -2.08
CA ILE A 48 -13.33 28.46 -3.43
C ILE A 48 -12.06 27.69 -3.80
N PRO A 49 -10.84 28.29 -3.79
CA PRO A 49 -9.63 27.54 -4.14
C PRO A 49 -9.39 26.36 -3.19
N VAL A 50 -9.71 26.50 -1.89
CA VAL A 50 -9.61 25.39 -0.93
C VAL A 50 -10.55 24.24 -1.31
N GLY A 51 -11.81 24.53 -1.65
CA GLY A 51 -12.76 23.51 -2.10
C GLY A 51 -12.30 22.76 -3.35
N ILE A 52 -11.73 23.48 -4.33
CA ILE A 52 -11.17 22.89 -5.55
C ILE A 52 -9.98 21.97 -5.23
N VAL A 53 -9.05 22.44 -4.38
CA VAL A 53 -7.87 21.66 -3.97
C VAL A 53 -8.30 20.39 -3.26
N VAL A 54 -9.27 20.45 -2.35
CA VAL A 54 -9.79 19.27 -1.64
C VAL A 54 -10.45 18.29 -2.62
N ALA A 55 -11.24 18.77 -3.58
CA ALA A 55 -11.86 17.92 -4.58
C ALA A 55 -10.80 17.14 -5.40
N ILE A 56 -9.76 17.84 -5.89
CA ILE A 56 -8.66 17.24 -6.65
C ILE A 56 -7.89 16.23 -5.78
N LEU A 57 -7.58 16.61 -4.53
CA LEU A 57 -6.83 15.77 -3.61
C LEU A 57 -7.58 14.47 -3.30
N LEU A 58 -8.90 14.52 -3.08
CA LEU A 58 -9.70 13.32 -2.85
C LEU A 58 -9.82 12.44 -4.09
N ILE A 59 -9.94 13.04 -5.28
CA ILE A 59 -9.89 12.29 -6.53
C ILE A 59 -8.54 11.57 -6.64
N ALA A 60 -7.43 12.24 -6.35
CA ALA A 60 -6.09 11.63 -6.39
C ALA A 60 -5.93 10.52 -5.33
N LEU A 61 -6.32 10.77 -4.08
CA LEU A 61 -6.21 9.82 -2.97
C LEU A 61 -7.07 8.56 -3.15
N THR A 62 -8.17 8.67 -3.88
CA THR A 62 -9.06 7.54 -4.20
C THR A 62 -8.70 6.87 -5.52
N ALA A 63 -7.64 7.31 -6.21
CA ALA A 63 -7.20 6.65 -7.44
C ALA A 63 -6.70 5.24 -7.14
N PRO A 64 -7.29 4.19 -7.75
CA PRO A 64 -6.79 2.83 -7.58
C PRO A 64 -5.46 2.67 -8.33
N ARG A 65 -4.48 2.07 -7.66
CA ARG A 65 -3.24 1.57 -8.26
C ARG A 65 -3.05 0.14 -7.76
N GLY A 66 -3.01 -0.84 -8.67
CA GLY A 66 -2.95 -2.27 -8.30
C GLY A 66 -4.12 -2.71 -7.42
N GLY A 67 -5.34 -2.22 -7.69
CA GLY A 67 -6.55 -2.57 -6.94
C GLY A 67 -6.78 -1.83 -5.62
N LEU A 68 -5.77 -1.13 -5.07
CA LEU A 68 -5.87 -0.37 -3.82
C LEU A 68 -5.89 1.15 -4.07
N PRO A 69 -6.70 1.93 -3.32
CA PRO A 69 -6.68 3.38 -3.41
C PRO A 69 -5.37 3.95 -2.84
N LEU A 70 -4.90 5.07 -3.39
CA LEU A 70 -3.63 5.70 -3.00
C LEU A 70 -3.53 5.96 -1.49
N TRP A 71 -4.59 6.44 -0.83
CA TRP A 71 -4.55 6.71 0.62
C TRP A 71 -4.24 5.45 1.44
N MET A 72 -4.81 4.30 1.05
CA MET A 72 -4.58 3.03 1.74
C MET A 72 -3.16 2.54 1.49
N ARG A 73 -2.64 2.74 0.27
CA ARG A 73 -1.23 2.46 -0.04
C ARG A 73 -0.28 3.33 0.78
N LEU A 74 -0.56 4.62 0.92
CA LEU A 74 0.23 5.53 1.77
C LEU A 74 0.20 5.08 3.23
N TRP A 75 -0.97 4.66 3.72
CA TRP A 75 -1.11 4.15 5.08
C TRP A 75 -0.33 2.86 5.31
N LEU A 76 -0.41 1.90 4.38
CA LEU A 76 0.35 0.65 4.44
C LEU A 76 1.86 0.90 4.38
N ASN A 77 2.31 1.78 3.49
CA ASN A 77 3.72 2.18 3.39
C ASN A 77 4.21 2.84 4.68
N LEU A 78 3.41 3.73 5.26
CA LEU A 78 3.74 4.38 6.54
C LEU A 78 3.88 3.32 7.65
N ARG A 79 2.90 2.42 7.79
CA ARG A 79 2.97 1.33 8.77
C ARG A 79 4.19 0.43 8.56
N GLY A 80 4.47 0.06 7.32
CA GLY A 80 5.66 -0.72 6.96
C GLY A 80 6.96 0.00 7.32
N SER A 81 7.06 1.30 7.03
CA SER A 81 8.24 2.09 7.38
C SER A 81 8.44 2.23 8.89
N ILE A 82 7.36 2.40 9.66
CA ILE A 82 7.42 2.46 11.13
C ILE A 82 7.86 1.11 11.68
N LEU A 83 7.31 0.01 11.16
CA LEU A 83 7.68 -1.35 11.55
C LEU A 83 9.16 -1.65 11.29
N LEU A 84 9.66 -1.33 10.09
CA LEU A 84 11.07 -1.52 9.75
C LEU A 84 11.98 -0.67 10.64
N ALA A 85 11.66 0.62 10.82
CA ALA A 85 12.43 1.51 11.69
C ALA A 85 12.40 1.07 13.17
N ALA A 86 11.27 0.52 13.63
CA ALA A 86 11.13 -0.03 14.98
C ALA A 86 11.93 -1.33 15.16
N ALA A 87 12.02 -2.17 14.13
CA ALA A 87 12.82 -3.39 14.14
C ALA A 87 14.33 -3.07 14.16
N GLU A 88 14.76 -2.05 13.41
CA GLU A 88 16.15 -1.58 13.41
C GLU A 88 16.54 -0.90 14.74
N ASN A 89 15.65 -0.10 15.33
CA ASN A 89 15.90 0.65 16.57
C ASN A 89 14.79 0.42 17.62
N PRO A 90 14.82 -0.69 18.38
CA PRO A 90 13.76 -1.07 19.32
C PRO A 90 13.52 -0.10 20.49
N SER A 91 14.48 0.79 20.78
CA SER A 91 14.38 1.83 21.82
C SER A 91 14.05 3.22 21.27
N GLY A 92 13.85 3.37 19.96
CA GLY A 92 13.61 4.66 19.31
C GLY A 92 12.14 5.10 19.31
N MET A 93 11.89 6.33 18.87
CA MET A 93 10.53 6.89 18.74
C MET A 93 9.64 6.05 17.80
N ALA A 94 10.21 5.44 16.76
CA ALA A 94 9.48 4.56 15.85
C ALA A 94 8.91 3.33 16.56
N ALA A 95 9.64 2.75 17.53
CA ALA A 95 9.17 1.62 18.33
C ALA A 95 8.04 2.01 19.27
N GLU A 96 8.06 3.25 19.80
CA GLU A 96 6.95 3.78 20.60
C GLU A 96 5.69 3.99 19.75
N VAL A 97 5.84 4.58 18.56
CA VAL A 97 4.73 4.73 17.60
C VAL A 97 4.20 3.37 17.16
N ALA A 98 5.07 2.38 16.92
CA ALA A 98 4.67 1.02 16.61
C ALA A 98 3.83 0.39 17.73
N LYS A 99 4.21 0.59 19.00
CA LYS A 99 3.43 0.16 20.16
C LYS A 99 2.08 0.86 20.25
N MET A 100 2.03 2.17 20.03
CA MET A 100 0.78 2.94 20.04
C MET A 100 -0.20 2.48 18.95
N LEU A 101 0.32 2.09 17.79
CA LEU A 101 -0.44 1.58 16.67
C LEU A 101 -0.66 0.05 16.72
N SER A 102 -0.27 -0.62 17.81
CA SER A 102 -0.33 -2.07 18.00
C SER A 102 0.26 -2.86 16.82
N LEU A 103 1.42 -2.41 16.31
CA LEU A 103 2.09 -3.05 15.18
C LEU A 103 2.98 -4.21 15.68
N PRO A 104 2.87 -5.42 15.09
CA PRO A 104 3.72 -6.55 15.42
C PRO A 104 5.13 -6.33 14.84
N THR A 105 6.08 -5.90 15.68
CA THR A 105 7.47 -5.63 15.25
C THR A 105 8.23 -6.90 14.85
N ASP A 106 7.80 -8.04 15.36
CA ASP A 106 8.26 -9.37 14.96
C ASP A 106 7.92 -9.72 13.50
N ALA A 107 6.85 -9.15 12.94
CA ALA A 107 6.50 -9.35 11.53
C ALA A 107 7.51 -8.74 10.54
N ALA A 108 8.34 -7.80 10.99
CA ALA A 108 9.40 -7.20 10.18
C ALA A 108 10.69 -8.03 10.16
N VAL A 109 10.82 -9.04 11.03
CA VAL A 109 12.02 -9.88 11.14
C VAL A 109 11.74 -11.23 10.52
N LEU A 110 12.50 -11.58 9.47
CA LEU A 110 12.46 -12.91 8.87
C LEU A 110 13.54 -13.78 9.53
N ASP A 111 13.12 -14.84 10.21
CA ASP A 111 14.03 -15.86 10.74
C ASP A 111 14.59 -16.71 9.60
N GLY A 112 15.86 -16.47 9.25
CA GLY A 112 16.55 -17.19 8.18
C GLY A 112 16.66 -18.69 8.42
N HIS A 113 16.78 -19.15 9.67
CA HIS A 113 16.84 -20.57 9.96
C HIS A 113 15.52 -21.26 9.64
N ARG A 114 14.38 -20.59 9.89
CA ARG A 114 13.06 -21.10 9.50
C ARG A 114 12.80 -20.96 8.00
N LEU A 115 13.24 -19.87 7.39
CA LEU A 115 13.03 -19.60 5.97
C LEU A 115 13.77 -20.61 5.07
N PHE A 116 14.99 -20.99 5.47
CA PHE A 116 15.84 -21.92 4.72
C PHE A 116 15.85 -23.34 5.29
N ALA A 117 15.06 -23.62 6.35
CA ALA A 117 14.88 -24.98 6.82
C ALA A 117 14.25 -25.82 5.70
N PRO A 118 14.78 -27.03 5.41
CA PRO A 118 14.11 -27.93 4.48
C PRO A 118 12.71 -28.25 5.03
N PRO A 119 11.65 -28.17 4.20
CA PRO A 119 10.31 -28.48 4.66
C PRO A 119 10.29 -29.92 5.19
N ALA A 120 9.85 -30.08 6.44
CA ALA A 120 9.71 -31.37 7.07
C ALA A 120 8.46 -32.07 6.50
N GLY A 121 8.59 -32.63 5.29
CA GLY A 121 7.54 -33.37 4.59
C GLY A 121 7.12 -32.77 3.24
N LEU A 122 6.23 -33.48 2.55
CA LEU A 122 5.57 -32.99 1.34
C LEU A 122 4.49 -31.98 1.74
N VAL A 123 4.87 -30.72 1.88
CA VAL A 123 3.91 -29.63 2.04
C VAL A 123 3.42 -29.25 0.65
N GLU A 124 2.13 -29.45 0.39
CA GLU A 124 1.48 -28.91 -0.80
C GLU A 124 1.38 -27.39 -0.63
N VAL A 125 2.30 -26.67 -1.27
CA VAL A 125 2.31 -25.22 -1.23
C VAL A 125 1.33 -24.72 -2.29
N ASP A 126 0.21 -24.16 -1.83
CA ASP A 126 -0.74 -23.49 -2.71
C ASP A 126 -0.17 -22.14 -3.15
N LEU A 127 0.34 -22.10 -4.39
CA LEU A 127 0.88 -20.90 -5.02
C LEU A 127 -0.19 -20.12 -5.79
N SER A 128 -1.47 -20.51 -5.72
CA SER A 128 -2.55 -19.85 -6.49
C SER A 128 -2.76 -18.39 -6.09
N GLU A 129 -2.46 -18.03 -4.85
CA GLU A 129 -2.54 -16.65 -4.34
C GLU A 129 -1.28 -15.81 -4.64
N TRP A 130 -0.20 -16.45 -5.09
CA TRP A 130 1.08 -15.78 -5.34
C TRP A 130 1.15 -15.30 -6.79
N VAL A 131 1.41 -13.99 -6.96
CA VAL A 131 1.73 -13.44 -8.27
C VAL A 131 3.15 -13.89 -8.64
N THR A 132 3.24 -14.78 -9.63
CA THR A 132 4.52 -15.24 -10.16
C THR A 132 4.93 -14.38 -11.34
N PHE A 133 6.16 -13.89 -11.32
CA PHE A 133 6.74 -13.11 -12.42
C PHE A 133 7.70 -14.01 -13.20
N ALA A 134 7.55 -14.03 -14.54
CA ALA A 134 8.47 -14.77 -15.39
C ALA A 134 9.84 -14.05 -15.49
N HIS A 135 9.85 -12.72 -15.43
CA HIS A 135 11.06 -11.91 -15.42
C HIS A 135 10.97 -10.77 -14.40
N ALA A 136 12.10 -10.38 -13.82
CA ALA A 136 12.20 -9.26 -12.88
C ALA A 136 11.68 -7.91 -13.44
N ARG A 137 11.70 -7.74 -14.77
CA ARG A 137 11.18 -6.56 -15.48
C ARG A 137 9.66 -6.52 -15.64
N ASP A 138 9.00 -7.67 -15.42
CA ASP A 138 7.54 -7.79 -15.52
C ASP A 138 6.85 -7.23 -14.26
N LEU A 139 7.65 -6.85 -13.24
CA LEU A 139 7.22 -6.19 -12.03
C LEU A 139 6.81 -4.73 -12.33
N ASP A 140 5.55 -4.39 -12.07
CA ASP A 140 5.10 -3.00 -12.21
C ASP A 140 5.64 -2.13 -11.07
N ARG A 141 5.70 -0.81 -11.31
CA ARG A 141 6.23 0.14 -10.33
C ARG A 141 5.39 0.13 -9.05
N GLY A 142 5.93 -0.50 -8.00
CA GLY A 142 5.31 -0.55 -6.66
C GLY A 142 4.62 -1.87 -6.31
N ASP A 143 4.93 -2.96 -7.00
CA ASP A 143 4.48 -4.34 -6.67
C ASP A 143 5.29 -4.99 -5.54
N GLY A 144 5.80 -4.18 -4.61
CA GLY A 144 6.39 -4.66 -3.36
C GLY A 144 7.84 -5.16 -3.41
N LEU A 145 8.43 -5.29 -4.60
CA LEU A 145 9.85 -5.62 -4.75
C LEU A 145 10.65 -4.36 -5.13
N VAL A 146 11.63 -4.00 -4.28
CA VAL A 146 12.58 -2.92 -4.56
C VAL A 146 13.96 -3.55 -4.70
N PHE A 147 14.52 -3.49 -5.91
CA PHE A 147 15.89 -3.92 -6.15
C PHE A 147 16.85 -2.92 -5.51
N VAL A 148 17.65 -3.40 -4.56
CA VAL A 148 18.78 -2.66 -3.99
C VAL A 148 20.07 -3.03 -4.72
N GLY A 149 20.89 -2.04 -5.05
CA GLY A 149 22.14 -2.24 -5.83
C GLY A 149 23.26 -2.94 -5.06
N SER A 150 23.09 -3.15 -3.75
CA SER A 150 24.00 -3.84 -2.86
C SER A 150 23.21 -4.46 -1.71
N PRO A 151 23.64 -5.61 -1.16
CA PRO A 151 23.00 -6.21 -0.01
C PRO A 151 22.93 -5.21 1.16
N LEU A 152 21.78 -5.15 1.82
CA LEU A 152 21.64 -4.40 3.08
C LEU A 152 22.62 -5.00 4.08
N GLN A 153 23.53 -4.19 4.62
CA GLN A 153 24.49 -4.63 5.61
C GLN A 153 23.73 -5.02 6.87
N GLY A 154 23.63 -6.33 7.14
CA GLY A 154 23.04 -6.83 8.38
C GLY A 154 23.89 -6.44 9.58
N SER A 155 23.24 -6.12 10.69
CA SER A 155 23.91 -6.11 12.01
C SER A 155 24.55 -7.49 12.21
N PRO A 156 25.81 -7.58 12.67
CA PRO A 156 26.43 -8.87 12.95
C PRO A 156 25.57 -9.61 13.97
N LEU A 157 25.07 -10.79 13.59
CA LEU A 157 24.59 -11.76 14.55
C LEU A 157 25.84 -12.14 15.35
N GLU A 158 25.83 -11.84 16.65
CA GLU A 158 26.83 -12.39 17.56
C GLU A 158 26.79 -13.91 17.39
N GLU A 159 27.86 -14.45 16.80
CA GLU A 159 28.15 -15.87 16.86
C GLU A 159 28.30 -16.22 18.35
N GLU A 160 27.23 -16.70 18.98
CA GLU A 160 27.36 -17.45 20.22
C GLU A 160 28.19 -18.69 19.91
N SER A 161 29.47 -18.60 20.25
CA SER A 161 30.44 -19.67 20.21
C SER A 161 30.09 -20.75 21.24
N LEU A 162 29.98 -21.98 20.73
CA LEU A 162 30.14 -23.29 21.39
C LEU A 162 28.96 -23.86 22.20
#